data_AF-A0A8K0NF48-F1
#
_entry.id   AF-A0A8K0NF48-F1
#
_cell.length_a   1.000
_cell.length_b   1.000
_cell.length_c   1.000
_cell.angle_alpha   90.00
_cell.angle_beta   90.00
_cell.angle_gamma   90.00
#
_symmetry.space_group_name_H-M   'P 1'
#
loop_
_entity.id
_entity.type
_entity.pdbx_description
1 polymer ?
#
loop_
_entity_poly.entity_id
_entity_poly.type
_entity_poly.pdbx_seq_one_letter_code
_entity_poly.pdbx_strand_id
1 'polypeptide(L)'
;MLAQAAVYAQPGGPDLGRAYRMLQPYEDDIRAFVSNGGRYLGFCLGAFLAGSTPGFRLLPDGVNATPERREAGAQVTGVEDTIIQVDWTFRSPVGPFATGDTAKSQWMYFQDGAVITGLSAGDNATVLGRYSSNGNVAATLTPFGKGIVALVGPHPEATPDWYRTFNLENPDGIKYDIGHDFLNAAMDPSTSGPSTSGPAKPSPSKESASVRPRGRVTLPNPIGVLVRMARNPSWAWPRLGTL
;
A
#
# COMPACT_ATOMS: atom_id res chain seq x y z
N MET A 1 10.78 19.67 3.52
CA MET A 1 9.98 19.54 2.27
C MET A 1 8.57 18.96 2.51
N LEU A 2 8.29 18.28 3.63
CA LEU A 2 6.98 17.66 3.92
C LEU A 2 5.92 18.61 4.53
N ALA A 3 6.28 19.82 4.95
CA ALA A 3 5.40 20.71 5.73
C ALA A 3 4.07 21.12 5.05
N GLN A 4 3.95 20.95 3.73
CA GLN A 4 2.74 21.28 2.95
C GLN A 4 2.09 20.06 2.28
N ALA A 5 2.67 18.87 2.43
CA ALA A 5 2.12 17.65 1.85
C ALA A 5 1.04 17.06 2.77
N ALA A 6 0.05 16.41 2.19
CA ALA A 6 -0.90 15.58 2.94
C ALA A 6 -0.49 14.10 2.91
N VAL A 7 0.25 13.71 1.86
CA VAL A 7 0.61 12.33 1.57
C VAL A 7 2.09 12.20 1.19
N TYR A 8 2.73 11.14 1.65
CA TYR A 8 3.96 10.57 1.11
C TYR A 8 3.60 9.23 0.45
N ALA A 9 3.77 9.11 -0.87
CA ALA A 9 3.52 7.89 -1.61
C ALA A 9 4.85 7.21 -1.99
N GLN A 10 5.06 6.02 -1.46
CA GLN A 10 6.22 5.18 -1.77
C GLN A 10 5.82 4.14 -2.83
N PRO A 11 6.37 4.24 -4.06
CA PRO A 11 6.07 3.29 -5.11
C PRO A 11 6.72 1.93 -4.85
N GLY A 12 6.37 0.97 -5.72
CA GLY A 12 7.09 -0.27 -5.90
C GLY A 12 8.55 -0.08 -6.35
N GLY A 13 9.27 -1.19 -6.48
CA GLY A 13 10.64 -1.16 -6.96
C GLY A 13 11.33 -2.52 -6.82
N PRO A 14 12.54 -2.66 -7.40
CA PRO A 14 13.13 -3.98 -7.61
C PRO A 14 13.89 -4.56 -6.41
N ASP A 15 14.28 -3.76 -5.42
CA ASP A 15 15.17 -4.22 -4.35
C ASP A 15 14.95 -3.43 -3.04
N LEU A 16 14.46 -4.12 -2.02
CA LEU A 16 14.17 -3.56 -0.69
C LEU A 16 15.43 -3.06 0.02
N GLY A 17 16.53 -3.82 -0.02
CA GLY A 17 17.77 -3.43 0.65
C GLY A 17 18.37 -2.17 0.04
N ARG A 18 18.35 -2.04 -1.29
CA ARG A 18 18.81 -0.86 -2.01
C ARG A 18 17.91 0.34 -1.74
N ALA A 19 16.59 0.16 -1.84
CA ALA A 19 15.65 1.25 -1.58
C ALA A 19 15.77 1.75 -0.13
N TYR A 20 15.84 0.84 0.84
CA TYR A 20 16.04 1.20 2.23
C TYR A 20 17.35 1.94 2.45
N ARG A 21 18.49 1.49 1.90
CA ARG A 21 19.77 2.24 2.03
C ARG A 21 19.68 3.67 1.50
N MET A 22 18.89 3.91 0.46
CA MET A 22 18.70 5.25 -0.11
C MET A 22 17.77 6.12 0.74
N LEU A 23 16.78 5.52 1.40
CA LEU A 23 15.70 6.23 2.11
C LEU A 23 15.88 6.27 3.63
N GLN A 24 16.69 5.40 4.20
CA GLN A 24 16.98 5.33 5.64
C GLN A 24 17.39 6.68 6.24
N PRO A 25 18.17 7.55 5.56
CA PRO A 25 18.48 8.88 6.10
C PRO A 25 17.25 9.77 6.34
N TYR A 26 16.11 9.49 5.69
CA TYR A 26 14.85 10.23 5.83
C TYR A 26 13.82 9.50 6.68
N GLU A 27 14.18 8.38 7.31
CA GLU A 27 13.25 7.58 8.11
C GLU A 27 12.55 8.43 9.18
N ASP A 28 13.32 9.20 9.96
CA ASP A 28 12.77 10.03 11.04
C ASP A 28 11.86 11.14 10.50
N ASP A 29 12.17 11.71 9.34
CA ASP A 29 11.32 12.72 8.68
C ASP A 29 9.99 12.12 8.22
N ILE A 30 10.01 10.91 7.63
CA ILE A 30 8.81 10.19 7.20
C ILE A 30 7.94 9.84 8.41
N ARG A 31 8.55 9.29 9.47
CA ARG A 31 7.85 8.96 10.72
C ARG A 31 7.26 10.20 11.37
N ALA A 32 8.02 11.29 11.45
CA ALA A 32 7.54 12.57 12.00
C ALA A 32 6.37 13.12 11.16
N PHE A 33 6.44 13.02 9.84
CA PHE A 33 5.37 13.44 8.97
C PHE A 33 4.07 12.66 9.20
N VAL A 34 4.13 11.33 9.23
CA VAL A 34 2.95 10.49 9.44
C VAL A 34 2.40 10.67 10.86
N SER A 35 3.25 10.61 11.89
CA SER A 35 2.81 10.76 13.28
C SER A 35 2.14 12.11 13.57
N ASN A 36 2.47 13.15 12.82
CA ASN A 36 1.84 14.48 12.89
C ASN A 36 0.57 14.64 12.03
N GLY A 37 0.02 13.55 11.48
CA GLY A 37 -1.23 13.54 10.73
C GLY A 37 -1.06 13.39 9.22
N GLY A 38 0.17 13.28 8.72
CA GLY A 38 0.43 12.89 7.33
C GLY A 38 -0.04 11.47 7.02
N ARG A 39 -0.10 11.13 5.74
CA ARG A 39 -0.48 9.81 5.25
C ARG A 39 0.69 9.16 4.53
N TYR A 40 0.98 7.90 4.84
CA TYR A 40 1.93 7.08 4.08
C TYR A 40 1.14 6.11 3.20
N LEU A 41 1.41 6.12 1.89
CA LEU A 41 0.83 5.18 0.94
C LEU A 41 1.96 4.30 0.40
N GLY A 42 1.98 3.02 0.77
CA GLY A 42 2.99 2.06 0.34
C GLY A 42 2.43 1.05 -0.65
N PHE A 43 2.98 1.04 -1.86
CA PHE A 43 2.61 0.10 -2.92
C PHE A 43 3.73 -0.93 -3.11
N CYS A 44 3.43 -2.23 -3.02
CA CYS A 44 4.40 -3.32 -3.19
C CYS A 44 5.67 -3.10 -2.32
N LEU A 45 6.80 -2.69 -2.91
CA LEU A 45 8.03 -2.31 -2.20
C LEU A 45 7.78 -1.26 -1.10
N GLY A 46 6.89 -0.30 -1.35
CA GLY A 46 6.49 0.68 -0.35
C GLY A 46 5.78 0.06 0.86
N ALA A 47 5.05 -1.04 0.67
CA ALA A 47 4.46 -1.78 1.79
C ALA A 47 5.55 -2.50 2.61
N PHE A 48 6.53 -3.13 1.95
CA PHE A 48 7.68 -3.73 2.63
C PHE A 48 8.47 -2.71 3.45
N LEU A 49 8.73 -1.52 2.88
CA LEU A 49 9.47 -0.44 3.55
C LEU A 49 8.76 0.09 4.79
N ALA A 50 7.45 -0.10 4.97
CA ALA A 50 6.76 0.30 6.19
C ALA A 50 7.06 -0.61 7.40
N GLY A 51 7.57 -1.83 7.15
CA GLY A 51 7.96 -2.80 8.16
C GLY A 51 9.18 -2.37 8.99
N SER A 52 9.68 -3.29 9.82
CA SER A 52 10.72 -2.98 10.82
C SER A 52 12.15 -3.31 10.41
N THR A 53 12.38 -4.34 9.59
CA THR A 53 13.74 -4.82 9.28
C THR A 53 13.88 -5.41 7.85
N PRO A 54 14.52 -4.69 6.91
CA PRO A 54 14.73 -3.25 6.92
C PRO A 54 13.41 -2.50 6.66
N GLY A 55 13.24 -1.32 7.25
CA GLY A 55 12.08 -0.46 6.99
C GLY A 55 11.95 0.71 7.97
N PHE A 56 10.89 1.49 7.80
CA PHE A 56 10.63 2.75 8.50
C PHE A 56 9.94 2.57 9.86
N ARG A 57 9.69 1.33 10.28
CA ARG A 57 9.03 0.98 11.55
C ARG A 57 7.67 1.68 11.71
N LEU A 58 6.92 1.82 10.61
CA LEU A 58 5.64 2.52 10.55
C LEU A 58 4.46 1.65 11.01
N LEU A 59 4.71 0.38 11.28
CA LEU A 59 3.71 -0.58 11.74
C LEU A 59 3.88 -0.87 13.24
N PRO A 60 2.81 -1.32 13.94
CA PRO A 60 2.88 -1.77 15.32
C PRO A 60 3.91 -2.89 15.53
N ASP A 61 4.37 -3.05 16.77
CA ASP A 61 5.31 -4.12 17.11
C ASP A 61 4.72 -5.51 16.81
N GLY A 62 5.49 -6.34 16.12
CA GLY A 62 5.05 -7.68 15.67
C GLY A 62 4.30 -7.69 14.33
N VAL A 63 3.90 -6.52 13.81
CA VAL A 63 3.28 -6.38 12.48
C VAL A 63 4.36 -6.16 11.44
N ASN A 64 4.29 -6.87 10.32
CA ASN A 64 5.27 -6.73 9.23
C ASN A 64 4.66 -6.98 7.85
N ALA A 65 5.40 -6.61 6.81
CA ALA A 65 5.09 -6.93 5.43
C ALA A 65 6.05 -8.00 4.90
N THR A 66 5.52 -9.16 4.51
CA THR A 66 6.30 -10.31 3.96
C THR A 66 5.85 -10.65 2.54
N PRO A 67 6.65 -11.38 1.74
CA PRO A 67 6.27 -11.68 0.35
C PRO A 67 5.14 -12.70 0.29
N GLU A 68 4.00 -12.33 -0.32
CA GLU A 68 2.80 -13.19 -0.43
C GLU A 68 3.13 -14.55 -1.06
N ARG A 69 4.03 -14.58 -2.05
CA ARG A 69 4.44 -15.81 -2.73
C ARG A 69 5.06 -16.90 -1.84
N ARG A 70 5.46 -16.54 -0.61
CA ARG A 70 6.04 -17.47 0.37
C ARG A 70 5.02 -17.99 1.36
N GLU A 71 3.81 -17.47 1.33
CA GLU A 71 2.75 -17.84 2.25
C GLU A 71 2.07 -19.15 1.80
N ALA A 72 1.53 -19.87 2.77
CA ALA A 72 0.75 -21.08 2.47
C ALA A 72 -0.51 -20.72 1.66
N GLY A 73 -0.77 -21.47 0.59
CA GLY A 73 -1.95 -21.25 -0.26
C GLY A 73 -1.87 -20.02 -1.17
N ALA A 74 -0.69 -19.42 -1.33
CA ALA A 74 -0.49 -18.31 -2.28
C ALA A 74 -0.83 -18.73 -3.72
N GLN A 75 -1.59 -17.89 -4.42
CA GLN A 75 -1.96 -18.11 -5.82
C GLN A 75 -0.75 -18.02 -6.76
N VAL A 76 0.18 -17.10 -6.47
CA VAL A 76 1.38 -16.84 -7.26
C VAL A 76 2.59 -17.16 -6.39
N THR A 77 3.47 -18.04 -6.86
CA THR A 77 4.69 -18.45 -6.13
C THR A 77 5.99 -17.91 -6.74
N GLY A 78 5.91 -17.35 -7.94
CA GLY A 78 7.03 -16.73 -8.66
C GLY A 78 7.20 -15.25 -8.35
N VAL A 79 8.16 -14.62 -9.04
CA VAL A 79 8.56 -13.20 -8.87
C VAL A 79 8.28 -12.35 -10.10
N GLU A 80 7.87 -13.00 -11.19
CA GLU A 80 7.50 -12.42 -12.46
C GLU A 80 6.28 -11.49 -12.33
N ASP A 81 6.22 -10.55 -13.27
CA ASP A 81 5.07 -9.71 -13.50
C ASP A 81 3.88 -10.56 -13.94
N THR A 82 2.79 -10.51 -13.19
CA THR A 82 1.60 -11.35 -13.39
C THR A 82 0.35 -10.66 -12.84
N ILE A 83 -0.74 -11.41 -12.68
CA ILE A 83 -1.98 -10.97 -12.05
C ILE A 83 -2.35 -11.89 -10.87
N ILE A 84 -3.05 -11.34 -9.89
CA ILE A 84 -3.53 -12.06 -8.71
C ILE A 84 -4.97 -11.64 -8.38
N GLN A 85 -5.74 -12.50 -7.73
CA GLN A 85 -7.09 -12.18 -7.29
C GLN A 85 -7.12 -11.64 -5.86
N VAL A 86 -7.92 -10.59 -5.67
CA VAL A 86 -8.20 -10.01 -4.36
C VAL A 86 -9.70 -9.90 -4.09
N ASP A 87 -10.07 -10.11 -2.84
CA ASP A 87 -11.34 -9.71 -2.27
C ASP A 87 -11.16 -8.33 -1.64
N TRP A 88 -11.95 -7.34 -2.06
CA TRP A 88 -11.82 -5.95 -1.61
C TRP A 88 -13.11 -5.42 -0.98
N THR A 89 -13.02 -4.92 0.24
CA THR A 89 -14.12 -4.26 0.94
C THR A 89 -13.98 -2.74 0.83
N PHE A 90 -14.92 -2.12 0.10
CA PHE A 90 -14.92 -0.69 -0.19
C PHE A 90 -15.17 0.15 1.06
N ARG A 91 -14.46 1.27 1.19
CA ARG A 91 -14.62 2.24 2.29
C ARG A 91 -15.30 3.51 1.84
N SER A 92 -15.31 3.79 0.55
CA SER A 92 -15.94 4.92 -0.09
C SER A 92 -16.82 4.46 -1.26
N PRO A 93 -17.86 5.22 -1.64
CA PRO A 93 -18.60 4.95 -2.86
C PRO A 93 -17.71 5.19 -4.08
N VAL A 94 -17.42 4.13 -4.85
CA VAL A 94 -16.59 4.20 -6.07
C VAL A 94 -17.17 3.30 -7.15
N GLY A 95 -17.40 3.86 -8.33
CA GLY A 95 -17.99 3.12 -9.44
C GLY A 95 -19.35 2.53 -9.04
N PRO A 96 -19.56 1.20 -9.17
CA PRO A 96 -20.80 0.55 -8.78
C PRO A 96 -20.86 0.16 -7.29
N PHE A 97 -19.80 0.37 -6.51
CA PHE A 97 -19.69 -0.11 -5.12
C PHE A 97 -20.03 0.97 -4.11
N ALA A 98 -20.85 0.62 -3.12
CA ALA A 98 -21.11 1.44 -1.94
C ALA A 98 -20.10 1.15 -0.82
N THR A 99 -20.03 2.04 0.17
CA THR A 99 -19.24 1.78 1.39
C THR A 99 -19.71 0.50 2.08
N GLY A 100 -18.78 -0.41 2.35
CA GLY A 100 -19.05 -1.70 2.97
C GLY A 100 -19.26 -2.85 1.97
N ASP A 101 -19.48 -2.55 0.69
CA ASP A 101 -19.57 -3.59 -0.34
C ASP A 101 -18.24 -4.34 -0.45
N THR A 102 -18.32 -5.64 -0.71
CA THR A 102 -17.13 -6.46 -0.94
C THR A 102 -17.16 -7.02 -2.36
N ALA A 103 -16.25 -6.55 -3.21
CA ALA A 103 -15.98 -7.14 -4.51
C ALA A 103 -15.10 -8.38 -4.33
N LYS A 104 -15.53 -9.51 -4.87
CA LYS A 104 -14.83 -10.80 -4.72
C LYS A 104 -13.99 -11.11 -5.94
N SER A 105 -12.83 -11.72 -5.72
CA SER A 105 -11.98 -12.31 -6.76
C SER A 105 -11.61 -11.37 -7.91
N GLN A 106 -11.42 -10.08 -7.62
CA GLN A 106 -11.06 -9.06 -8.60
C GLN A 106 -9.60 -9.25 -9.04
N TRP A 107 -9.36 -9.29 -10.35
CA TRP A 107 -8.01 -9.42 -10.89
C TRP A 107 -7.23 -8.10 -10.84
N MET A 108 -6.00 -8.17 -10.35
CA MET A 108 -5.09 -7.02 -10.24
C MET A 108 -3.67 -7.38 -10.64
N TYR A 109 -2.90 -6.41 -11.15
CA TYR A 109 -1.48 -6.60 -11.45
C TYR A 109 -0.69 -6.92 -10.17
N PHE A 110 0.28 -7.83 -10.29
CA PHE A 110 1.07 -8.35 -9.18
C PHE A 110 2.53 -8.57 -9.58
N GLN A 111 3.46 -8.16 -8.70
CA GLN A 111 4.90 -8.30 -8.91
C GLN A 111 5.62 -8.55 -7.57
N ASP A 112 5.54 -9.78 -7.05
CA ASP A 112 6.12 -10.17 -5.74
C ASP A 112 5.59 -9.29 -4.58
N GLY A 113 4.29 -9.01 -4.59
CA GLY A 113 3.63 -8.10 -3.65
C GLY A 113 3.63 -8.57 -2.19
N ALA A 114 3.41 -7.61 -1.29
CA ALA A 114 3.42 -7.84 0.15
C ALA A 114 2.12 -8.44 0.68
N VAL A 115 2.23 -9.26 1.72
CA VAL A 115 1.15 -9.58 2.67
C VAL A 115 1.45 -8.85 3.98
N ILE A 116 0.42 -8.32 4.65
CA ILE A 116 0.54 -7.75 5.99
C ILE A 116 0.26 -8.85 7.01
N THR A 117 1.23 -9.11 7.88
CA THR A 117 1.22 -10.21 8.87
C THR A 117 1.26 -9.67 10.28
N GLY A 118 0.83 -10.49 11.25
CA GLY A 118 0.94 -10.17 12.67
C GLY A 118 -0.08 -9.18 13.23
N LEU A 119 -1.05 -8.73 12.41
CA LEU A 119 -2.13 -7.86 12.87
C LEU A 119 -2.99 -8.50 13.94
N SER A 120 -3.28 -7.72 14.99
CA SER A 120 -4.17 -8.05 16.08
C SER A 120 -5.35 -7.08 16.16
N ALA A 121 -6.39 -7.44 16.90
CA ALA A 121 -7.54 -6.56 17.12
C ALA A 121 -7.16 -5.24 17.84
N GLY A 122 -6.08 -5.24 18.62
CA GLY A 122 -5.60 -4.06 19.35
C GLY A 122 -4.90 -3.01 18.49
N ASP A 123 -4.51 -3.36 17.26
CA ASP A 123 -3.77 -2.46 16.37
C ASP A 123 -4.66 -1.41 15.69
N ASN A 124 -5.99 -1.51 15.87
CA ASN A 124 -6.98 -0.64 15.24
C ASN A 124 -6.79 -0.52 13.71
N ALA A 125 -6.25 -1.57 13.09
CA ALA A 125 -6.04 -1.63 11.66
C ALA A 125 -7.35 -2.00 10.95
N THR A 126 -7.62 -1.35 9.82
CA THR A 126 -8.71 -1.72 8.92
C THR A 126 -8.14 -2.53 7.76
N VAL A 127 -8.66 -3.74 7.53
CA VAL A 127 -8.33 -4.53 6.34
C VAL A 127 -9.22 -4.10 5.19
N LEU A 128 -8.60 -3.71 4.08
CA LEU A 128 -9.30 -3.31 2.85
C LEU A 128 -9.37 -4.47 1.85
N GLY A 129 -8.27 -5.22 1.74
CA GLY A 129 -8.11 -6.25 0.73
C GLY A 129 -7.53 -7.54 1.31
N ARG A 130 -8.00 -8.67 0.80
CA ARG A 130 -7.42 -9.99 1.07
C ARG A 130 -7.10 -10.70 -0.24
N TYR A 131 -6.00 -11.44 -0.27
CA TYR A 131 -5.72 -12.36 -1.37
C TYR A 131 -6.80 -13.45 -1.39
N SER A 132 -7.49 -13.64 -2.52
CA SER A 132 -8.67 -14.51 -2.56
C SER A 132 -8.34 -15.99 -2.31
N SER A 133 -7.12 -16.43 -2.61
CA SER A 133 -6.73 -17.86 -2.52
C SER A 133 -6.52 -18.35 -1.10
N ASN A 134 -6.03 -17.51 -0.19
CA ASN A 134 -5.66 -17.88 1.18
C ASN A 134 -6.23 -16.95 2.25
N GLY A 135 -6.90 -15.85 1.87
CA GLY A 135 -7.46 -14.88 2.80
C GLY A 135 -6.42 -14.00 3.48
N ASN A 136 -5.14 -14.08 3.08
CA ASN A 136 -4.07 -13.25 3.61
C ASN A 136 -4.32 -11.77 3.36
N VAL A 137 -3.83 -10.90 4.23
CA VAL A 137 -4.12 -9.46 4.17
C VAL A 137 -3.28 -8.80 3.07
N ALA A 138 -3.94 -8.39 1.99
CA ALA A 138 -3.33 -7.75 0.83
C ALA A 138 -3.27 -6.22 0.95
N ALA A 139 -4.17 -5.61 1.73
CA ALA A 139 -4.19 -4.16 1.93
C ALA A 139 -4.78 -3.74 3.28
N THR A 140 -4.20 -2.71 3.88
CA THR A 140 -4.56 -2.21 5.21
C THR A 140 -4.52 -0.70 5.33
N LEU A 141 -5.27 -0.18 6.30
CA LEU A 141 -5.06 1.13 6.91
C LEU A 141 -4.66 0.90 8.37
N THR A 142 -3.50 1.39 8.78
CA THR A 142 -3.00 1.23 10.15
C THR A 142 -2.69 2.59 10.76
N PRO A 143 -3.23 2.93 11.94
CA PRO A 143 -2.89 4.17 12.62
C PRO A 143 -1.41 4.27 12.98
N PHE A 144 -0.83 5.46 12.82
CA PHE A 144 0.52 5.76 13.30
C PHE A 144 0.56 7.20 13.82
N GLY A 145 0.59 7.37 15.15
CA GLY A 145 0.37 8.67 15.78
C GLY A 145 -1.00 9.24 15.41
N LYS A 146 -1.02 10.44 14.81
CA LYS A 146 -2.25 11.08 14.28
C LYS A 146 -2.51 10.76 12.80
N GLY A 147 -1.60 10.04 12.15
CA GLY A 147 -1.64 9.72 10.73
C GLY A 147 -2.10 8.30 10.45
N ILE A 148 -2.04 7.94 9.17
CA ILE A 148 -2.41 6.62 8.66
C ILE A 148 -1.29 6.11 7.75
N VAL A 149 -1.02 4.82 7.89
CA VAL A 149 -0.16 4.02 7.03
C VAL A 149 -1.07 3.12 6.22
N ALA A 150 -1.27 3.46 4.95
CA ALA A 150 -2.06 2.72 4.00
C ALA A 150 -1.13 1.86 3.14
N LEU A 151 -1.28 0.54 3.21
CA LEU A 151 -0.42 -0.42 2.50
C LEU A 151 -1.25 -1.25 1.53
N VAL A 152 -0.69 -1.54 0.35
CA VAL A 152 -1.25 -2.48 -0.61
C VAL A 152 -0.12 -3.29 -1.26
N GLY A 153 -0.28 -4.61 -1.27
CA GLY A 153 0.68 -5.55 -1.83
C GLY A 153 0.66 -5.57 -3.37
N PRO A 154 -0.50 -5.80 -4.00
CA PRO A 154 -0.69 -5.71 -5.45
C PRO A 154 -0.62 -4.26 -5.97
N HIS A 155 -0.80 -4.09 -7.27
CA HIS A 155 -0.68 -2.79 -7.95
C HIS A 155 -2.02 -2.29 -8.51
N PRO A 156 -2.90 -1.68 -7.68
CA PRO A 156 -4.13 -1.06 -8.16
C PRO A 156 -3.87 0.21 -9.01
N GLU A 157 -2.64 0.71 -9.04
CA GLU A 157 -2.18 1.81 -9.88
C GLU A 157 -1.69 1.37 -11.28
N ALA A 158 -1.63 0.06 -11.55
CA ALA A 158 -1.08 -0.45 -12.79
C ALA A 158 -1.87 0.02 -14.02
N THR A 159 -1.17 0.61 -14.97
CA THR A 159 -1.75 1.13 -16.22
C THR A 159 -1.77 0.05 -17.32
N PRO A 160 -2.52 0.24 -18.43
CA PRO A 160 -2.50 -0.68 -19.56
C PRO A 160 -1.11 -0.98 -20.11
N ASP A 161 -0.16 -0.05 -19.99
CA ASP A 161 1.21 -0.24 -20.44
C ASP A 161 1.94 -1.33 -19.67
N TRP A 162 1.65 -1.49 -18.38
CA TRP A 162 2.27 -2.53 -17.55
C TRP A 162 1.81 -3.91 -18.03
N TYR A 163 0.50 -4.08 -18.21
CA TYR A 163 -0.08 -5.31 -18.75
C TYR A 163 0.47 -5.65 -20.14
N ARG A 164 0.51 -4.66 -21.05
CA ARG A 164 1.06 -4.85 -22.41
C ARG A 164 2.53 -5.23 -22.41
N THR A 165 3.34 -4.63 -21.54
CA THR A 165 4.79 -4.89 -21.47
C THR A 165 5.11 -6.36 -21.20
N PHE A 166 4.26 -7.02 -20.41
CA PHE A 166 4.45 -8.42 -20.01
C PHE A 166 3.44 -9.37 -20.66
N ASN A 167 2.71 -8.91 -21.68
CA ASN A 167 1.69 -9.68 -22.39
C ASN A 167 0.66 -10.33 -21.43
N LEU A 168 0.23 -9.55 -20.43
CA LEU A 168 -0.78 -9.95 -19.46
C LEU A 168 -2.14 -9.41 -19.89
N GLU A 169 -3.19 -10.19 -19.64
CA GLU A 169 -4.58 -9.79 -19.87
C GLU A 169 -5.34 -9.83 -18.54
N ASN A 170 -5.99 -8.72 -18.17
CA ASN A 170 -6.92 -8.73 -17.06
C ASN A 170 -8.31 -9.16 -17.59
N PRO A 171 -8.83 -10.34 -17.19
CA PRO A 171 -10.09 -10.85 -17.74
C PRO A 171 -11.30 -10.00 -17.35
N ASP A 172 -11.20 -9.18 -16.30
CA ASP A 172 -12.26 -8.25 -15.90
C ASP A 172 -12.17 -6.89 -16.61
N GLY A 173 -11.13 -6.70 -17.43
CA GLY A 173 -10.68 -5.39 -17.89
C GLY A 173 -9.91 -4.62 -16.81
N ILE A 174 -9.08 -3.67 -17.23
CA ILE A 174 -8.31 -2.82 -16.30
C ILE A 174 -9.24 -1.79 -15.68
N LYS A 175 -9.44 -1.89 -14.35
CA LYS A 175 -10.30 -1.01 -13.54
C LYS A 175 -9.48 -0.29 -12.47
N TYR A 176 -9.94 0.89 -12.08
CA TYR A 176 -9.26 1.71 -11.06
C TYR A 176 -10.11 1.92 -9.81
N ASP A 177 -11.25 1.24 -9.68
CA ASP A 177 -12.17 1.43 -8.53
C ASP A 177 -11.47 1.13 -7.19
N ILE A 178 -10.70 0.03 -7.14
CA ILE A 178 -9.92 -0.33 -5.94
C ILE A 178 -8.83 0.70 -5.64
N GLY A 179 -8.14 1.20 -6.67
CA GLY A 179 -7.10 2.23 -6.50
C GLY A 179 -7.67 3.56 -5.98
N HIS A 180 -8.82 3.97 -6.51
CA HIS A 180 -9.53 5.15 -6.02
C HIS A 180 -10.06 4.95 -4.61
N ASP A 181 -10.63 3.79 -4.28
CA ASP A 181 -11.09 3.50 -2.92
C ASP A 181 -9.94 3.47 -1.92
N PHE A 182 -8.80 2.83 -2.26
CA PHE A 182 -7.61 2.83 -1.43
C PHE A 182 -7.14 4.25 -1.09
N LEU A 183 -7.10 5.15 -2.09
CA LEU A 183 -6.74 6.54 -1.89
C LEU A 183 -7.79 7.28 -1.04
N ASN A 184 -9.08 7.14 -1.34
CA ASN A 184 -10.15 7.79 -0.60
C ASN A 184 -10.14 7.35 0.88
N ALA A 185 -9.98 6.05 1.13
CA ALA A 185 -9.95 5.47 2.46
C ALA A 185 -8.73 5.96 3.27
N ALA A 186 -7.55 6.06 2.64
CA ALA A 186 -6.36 6.62 3.28
C ALA A 186 -6.51 8.12 3.62
N MET A 187 -7.28 8.85 2.83
CA MET A 187 -7.49 10.29 2.98
C MET A 187 -8.67 10.67 3.88
N ASP A 188 -9.54 9.72 4.22
CA ASP A 188 -10.70 9.97 5.07
C ASP A 188 -10.24 10.44 6.48
N PRO A 189 -10.64 11.63 6.94
CA PRO A 189 -10.31 12.14 8.27
C PRO A 189 -10.81 11.24 9.43
N SER A 190 -11.87 10.47 9.20
CA SER A 190 -12.47 9.58 10.21
C SER A 190 -11.59 8.39 10.58
N THR A 191 -10.62 8.05 9.73
CA THR A 191 -9.72 6.90 9.92
C THR A 191 -8.63 7.15 10.95
N SER A 192 -8.33 8.41 11.28
CA SER A 192 -7.38 8.79 12.35
C SER A 192 -8.05 8.78 13.74
N GLY A 193 -7.89 7.68 14.48
CA GLY A 193 -8.38 7.55 15.87
C GLY A 193 -7.50 8.25 16.94
N PRO A 194 -7.96 8.34 18.21
CA PRO A 194 -7.19 8.94 19.31
C PRO A 194 -6.01 8.06 19.73
N SER A 195 -4.82 8.64 19.91
CA SER A 195 -3.57 7.90 20.18
C SER A 195 -3.40 7.47 21.64
N THR A 196 -2.96 6.23 21.89
CA THR A 196 -2.16 5.87 23.08
C THR A 196 -1.14 4.77 22.76
N SER A 197 0.11 5.14 22.50
CA SER A 197 1.34 4.44 22.97
C SER A 197 2.58 5.03 22.31
N GLY A 198 3.59 5.33 23.13
CA GLY A 198 4.90 5.85 22.71
C GLY A 198 5.88 4.75 22.32
N PRO A 199 7.00 5.08 21.66
CA PRO A 199 7.89 4.08 21.08
C PRO A 199 8.80 3.43 22.14
N ALA A 200 8.86 2.10 22.14
CA ALA A 200 9.80 1.31 22.93
C ALA A 200 11.08 0.98 22.13
N LYS A 201 12.19 0.77 22.85
CA LYS A 201 13.56 0.57 22.34
C LYS A 201 13.81 -0.86 21.78
N PRO A 202 14.74 -1.03 20.83
CA PRO A 202 14.94 -2.28 20.09
C PRO A 202 15.85 -3.30 20.79
N SER A 203 15.63 -4.58 20.47
CA SER A 203 16.57 -5.71 20.65
C SER A 203 16.85 -6.38 19.30
N PRO A 204 18.05 -6.96 19.07
CA PRO A 204 18.49 -7.35 17.73
C PRO A 204 18.10 -8.80 17.38
N SER A 205 17.77 -9.06 16.12
CA SER A 205 17.74 -10.42 15.56
C SER A 205 18.32 -10.45 14.14
N LYS A 206 18.82 -11.63 13.75
CA LYS A 206 19.94 -11.86 12.83
C LYS A 206 19.57 -11.83 11.35
N GLU A 207 20.52 -11.31 10.58
CA GLU A 207 20.62 -11.20 9.12
C GLU A 207 20.67 -12.56 8.40
N SER A 208 20.12 -12.62 7.17
CA SER A 208 20.51 -13.63 6.18
C SER A 208 20.45 -13.07 4.76
N ALA A 209 21.53 -13.33 4.04
CA ALA A 209 21.96 -12.67 2.83
C ALA A 209 21.32 -13.18 1.52
N SER A 210 21.52 -12.36 0.50
CA SER A 210 20.98 -12.32 -0.86
C SER A 210 21.17 -13.53 -1.77
N VAL A 211 20.26 -13.66 -2.74
CA VAL A 211 20.50 -14.25 -4.07
C VAL A 211 19.98 -13.29 -5.15
N ARG A 212 20.78 -13.03 -6.20
CA ARG A 212 20.45 -12.14 -7.33
C ARG A 212 19.93 -12.92 -8.54
N PRO A 213 18.98 -12.35 -9.32
CA PRO A 213 18.96 -12.54 -10.77
C PRO A 213 19.14 -11.21 -11.53
N ARG A 214 19.68 -11.32 -12.74
CA ARG A 214 19.98 -10.22 -13.67
C ARG A 214 18.76 -9.86 -14.52
N GLY A 215 18.69 -8.56 -14.88
CA GLY A 215 17.97 -8.08 -16.07
C GLY A 215 16.47 -7.86 -15.89
N ARG A 216 16.07 -6.81 -15.14
CA ARG A 216 14.68 -6.34 -15.08
C ARG A 216 14.60 -4.94 -15.69
N VAL A 217 13.75 -4.77 -16.69
CA VAL A 217 13.42 -3.45 -17.25
C VAL A 217 12.58 -2.71 -16.21
N THR A 218 13.11 -1.64 -15.65
CA THR A 218 12.36 -0.71 -14.81
C THR A 218 11.53 0.19 -15.72
N LEU A 219 10.20 0.05 -15.69
CA LEU A 219 9.34 1.15 -16.11
C LEU A 219 9.57 2.31 -15.14
N PRO A 220 9.67 3.56 -15.61
CA PRO A 220 9.87 4.70 -14.74
C PRO A 220 8.68 4.84 -13.79
N ASN A 221 8.87 4.42 -12.54
CA ASN A 221 8.04 4.84 -11.42
C ASN A 221 8.86 5.89 -10.68
N PRO A 222 8.45 7.18 -10.64
CA PRO A 222 9.28 8.23 -10.06
C PRO A 222 9.60 7.85 -8.61
N ILE A 223 10.88 7.90 -8.24
CA ILE A 223 11.31 7.72 -6.85
C ILE A 223 10.59 8.78 -6.01
N GLY A 224 9.62 8.34 -5.18
CA GLY A 224 8.89 9.17 -4.23
C GLY A 224 8.14 10.35 -4.87
N VAL A 225 6.88 10.17 -5.25
CA VAL A 225 6.02 11.29 -5.63
C VAL A 225 5.41 11.90 -4.36
N LEU A 226 5.82 13.11 -4.00
CA LEU A 226 5.03 13.93 -3.08
C LEU A 226 3.82 14.48 -3.83
N VAL A 227 2.63 13.96 -3.52
CA VAL A 227 1.38 14.50 -4.04
C VAL A 227 0.86 15.57 -3.06
N ARG A 228 0.71 16.80 -3.56
CA ARG A 228 0.11 17.90 -2.81
C ARG A 228 -1.40 17.91 -3.05
N MET A 229 -2.18 17.36 -2.13
CA MET A 229 -3.63 17.57 -2.08
C MET A 229 -3.93 18.65 -1.04
N ALA A 230 -4.71 19.67 -1.42
CA ALA A 230 -5.14 20.73 -0.51
C ALA A 230 -6.05 20.16 0.58
N ARG A 231 -5.90 20.64 1.83
CA ARG A 231 -6.64 20.17 3.02
C ARG A 231 -8.13 20.51 3.06
N ASN A 232 -8.73 20.93 1.94
CA ASN A 232 -10.16 21.23 1.87
C ASN A 232 -10.63 21.14 0.42
N PRO A 233 -11.63 20.29 0.11
CA PRO A 233 -12.35 20.47 -1.11
C PRO A 233 -13.84 20.68 -0.81
N SER A 234 -14.27 21.94 -0.79
CA SER A 234 -15.66 22.27 -1.04
C SER A 234 -15.93 21.99 -2.52
N TRP A 235 -16.44 20.80 -2.85
CA TRP A 235 -16.87 20.47 -4.21
C TRP A 235 -18.30 20.99 -4.43
N ALA A 236 -18.43 22.11 -5.14
CA ALA A 236 -19.67 22.48 -5.81
C ALA A 236 -19.63 21.90 -7.23
N TRP A 237 -20.57 21.01 -7.55
CA TRP A 237 -20.74 20.45 -8.90
C TRP A 237 -21.33 21.50 -9.85
N PRO A 238 -20.84 21.64 -11.10
CA PRO A 238 -21.57 22.37 -12.13
C PRO A 238 -22.81 21.56 -12.54
N ARG A 239 -23.98 22.19 -12.49
CA ARG A 239 -25.20 21.66 -13.10
C ARG A 239 -24.99 21.62 -14.62
N LEU A 240 -25.18 20.46 -15.23
CA LEU A 240 -25.34 20.35 -16.68
C LEU A 240 -26.62 21.09 -17.08
N GLY A 241 -26.44 22.22 -17.75
CA GLY A 241 -27.50 22.92 -18.46
C GLY A 241 -27.85 22.15 -19.73
N THR A 242 -29.15 21.99 -19.96
CA THR A 242 -29.77 21.58 -21.21
C THR A 242 -29.33 22.50 -22.34
N LEU A 243 -28.91 21.91 -23.47
CA LEU A 243 -29.30 22.23 -24.85
C LEU A 243 -28.85 21.08 -25.77
#